data_AF-A0A2V7K235-F1
#
_entry.id   AF-A0A2V7K235-F1
#
_cell.length_a   1.000
_cell.length_b   1.000
_cell.length_c   1.000
_cell.angle_alpha   90.00
_cell.angle_beta   90.00
_cell.angle_gamma   90.00
#
_symmetry.space_group_name_H-M   'P 1'
#
loop_
_entity.id
_entity.type
_entity.pdbx_description
1 polymer ?
#
loop_
_entity_poly.entity_id
_entity_poly.type
_entity_poly.pdbx_seq_one_letter_code
_entity_poly.pdbx_strand_id
1 'polypeptide(L)'
;MADRLPDPKSEIRMTALHCTRGANYWSRMPITTMDLTIGAYENISSADVPGFTQSLIEAMPGLRDHRCSIGEPGGFVTRLRRGTYCAHIVEHVALELQGMIGHEVGYGRTRGGDAVGEYTLIFEHRHEAVGLRAAALALETVQGAFAGTLTSVDHAVGELRALAETQPTPPLMQHILCGITGGSYRTETRDEMGRLGFGGPGLIFDVSPGYILQVGLPYSRSDIAIILNSDLTDVPDRFRVRRRADRLVSVVADAVPEGEIVICPAKSWEIQDTARDAGCRVAIFATDDDVTSKDKKVARASAMVQGRRIIIEEFDKSFQAGWIHDKAPVDAQVAATLAAFTLNELEPAEASSSSEFEQNQSRVRAGERAGVAD
;
A
#
# COMPACT_ATOMS: atom_id res chain seq x y z
N MET A 1 33.65 -33.78 18.40
CA MET A 1 33.51 -33.32 17.01
C MET A 1 32.63 -32.09 17.08
N ALA A 2 33.13 -30.90 16.74
CA ALA A 2 32.25 -29.74 16.65
C ALA A 2 31.29 -30.01 15.49
N ASP A 3 29.99 -30.09 15.76
CA ASP A 3 29.01 -30.27 14.71
C ASP A 3 29.18 -29.14 13.70
N ARG A 4 29.44 -29.53 12.45
CA ARG A 4 29.60 -28.59 11.36
C ARG A 4 28.26 -27.89 11.17
N LEU A 5 28.26 -26.55 11.20
CA LEU A 5 27.06 -25.76 10.92
C LEU A 5 26.45 -26.20 9.57
N PRO A 6 25.10 -26.24 9.45
CA PRO A 6 24.42 -26.46 8.18
C PRO A 6 24.93 -25.49 7.11
N ASP A 7 24.87 -25.85 5.83
CA ASP A 7 25.31 -24.96 4.75
C ASP A 7 24.31 -23.79 4.59
N PRO A 8 24.71 -22.53 4.85
CA PRO A 8 23.78 -21.40 4.79
C PRO A 8 23.17 -21.18 3.41
N LYS A 9 23.86 -21.56 2.32
CA LYS A 9 23.29 -21.46 0.97
C LYS A 9 22.11 -22.41 0.75
N SER A 10 22.20 -23.59 1.35
CA SER A 10 21.15 -24.60 1.26
C SER A 10 19.97 -24.27 2.17
N GLU A 11 20.20 -23.65 3.33
CA GLU A 11 19.19 -23.39 4.36
C GLU A 11 18.48 -22.04 4.15
N ILE A 12 19.23 -20.97 3.92
CA ILE A 12 18.73 -19.59 3.83
C ILE A 12 18.42 -19.29 2.36
N ARG A 13 17.15 -19.43 1.95
CA ARG A 13 16.74 -19.34 0.55
C ARG A 13 15.71 -18.24 0.34
N MET A 14 15.92 -17.45 -0.71
CA MET A 14 14.91 -16.54 -1.23
C MET A 14 13.82 -17.34 -1.95
N THR A 15 12.57 -17.11 -1.59
CA THR A 15 11.40 -17.77 -2.19
C THR A 15 10.61 -16.84 -3.10
N ALA A 16 10.61 -15.54 -2.80
CA ALA A 16 10.01 -14.51 -3.63
C ALA A 16 10.79 -13.20 -3.52
N LEU A 17 10.72 -12.39 -4.58
CA LEU A 17 11.32 -11.06 -4.63
C LEU A 17 10.45 -10.15 -5.52
N HIS A 18 9.95 -9.08 -4.93
CA HIS A 18 9.10 -8.12 -5.61
C HIS A 18 9.46 -6.69 -5.22
N CYS A 19 9.09 -5.73 -6.07
CA CYS A 19 9.16 -4.31 -5.78
C CYS A 19 7.80 -3.67 -6.05
N THR A 20 7.47 -2.67 -5.25
CA THR A 20 6.21 -1.92 -5.39
C THR A 20 6.48 -0.56 -5.99
N ARG A 21 5.62 -0.10 -6.91
CA ARG A 21 5.77 1.22 -7.55
C ARG A 21 4.85 2.31 -6.97
N GLY A 22 3.70 1.91 -6.42
CA GLY A 22 2.73 2.80 -5.79
C GLY A 22 2.58 2.55 -4.29
N ALA A 23 1.55 3.16 -3.70
CA ALA A 23 1.15 2.86 -2.33
C ALA A 23 0.89 1.35 -2.17
N ASN A 24 1.33 0.81 -1.04
CA ASN A 24 1.28 -0.62 -0.76
C ASN A 24 0.99 -0.85 0.72
N TYR A 25 0.75 -2.12 1.10
CA TYR A 25 0.42 -2.48 2.47
C TYR A 25 1.43 -1.99 3.52
N TRP A 26 2.71 -1.94 3.14
CA TRP A 26 3.81 -1.66 4.05
C TRP A 26 4.20 -0.19 4.13
N SER A 27 4.03 0.56 3.03
CA SER A 27 4.47 1.95 2.90
C SER A 27 3.69 2.66 1.79
N ARG A 28 3.62 4.00 1.86
CA ARG A 28 3.18 4.83 0.73
C ARG A 28 4.29 5.01 -0.31
N MET A 29 5.54 4.72 0.07
CA MET A 29 6.73 4.83 -0.77
C MET A 29 7.08 3.48 -1.42
N PRO A 30 7.78 3.50 -2.56
CA PRO A 30 8.35 2.31 -3.17
C PRO A 30 9.25 1.52 -2.20
N ILE A 31 9.10 0.21 -2.20
CA ILE A 31 9.86 -0.72 -1.39
C ILE A 31 10.22 -1.96 -2.20
N THR A 32 11.26 -2.65 -1.75
CA THR A 32 11.55 -4.03 -2.12
C THR A 32 11.02 -4.95 -1.02
N THR A 33 10.39 -6.04 -1.43
CA THR A 33 9.95 -7.13 -0.55
C THR A 33 10.64 -8.42 -0.94
N MET A 34 11.11 -9.16 0.05
CA MET A 34 11.83 -10.41 -0.13
C MET A 34 11.32 -11.44 0.87
N ASP A 35 10.84 -12.57 0.38
CA ASP A 35 10.45 -13.69 1.23
C ASP A 35 11.60 -14.69 1.36
N LEU A 36 11.88 -15.10 2.60
CA LEU A 36 12.95 -16.01 2.97
C LEU A 36 12.40 -17.24 3.68
N THR A 37 12.98 -18.41 3.38
CA THR A 37 13.02 -19.55 4.30
C THR A 37 14.42 -19.62 4.90
N ILE A 38 14.52 -19.79 6.22
CA ILE A 38 15.82 -19.75 6.92
C ILE A 38 16.24 -21.08 7.56
N GLY A 39 15.40 -22.11 7.48
CA GLY A 39 15.76 -23.48 7.87
C GLY A 39 16.36 -23.57 9.27
N ALA A 40 17.50 -24.26 9.40
CA ALA A 40 18.21 -24.42 10.67
C ALA A 40 18.64 -23.08 11.31
N TYR A 41 18.77 -22.01 10.52
CA TYR A 41 19.14 -20.67 11.01
C TYR A 41 17.99 -19.95 11.74
N GLU A 42 16.82 -20.57 11.88
CA GLU A 42 15.82 -20.18 12.87
C GLU A 42 16.35 -20.34 14.30
N ASN A 43 17.27 -21.28 14.53
CA ASN A 43 17.85 -21.58 15.84
C ASN A 43 19.34 -21.23 15.94
N ILE A 44 19.92 -20.61 14.90
CA ILE A 44 21.33 -20.21 14.85
C ILE A 44 21.39 -18.71 14.63
N SER A 45 21.82 -17.98 15.66
CA SER A 45 21.96 -16.53 15.63
C SER A 45 23.37 -16.09 15.23
N SER A 46 23.53 -14.79 14.98
CA SER A 46 24.83 -14.15 14.76
C SER A 46 25.83 -14.32 15.91
N ALA A 47 25.37 -14.59 17.14
CA ALA A 47 26.23 -14.80 18.31
C ALA A 47 26.75 -16.24 18.42
N ASP A 48 26.05 -17.19 17.81
CA ASP A 48 26.41 -18.62 17.82
C ASP A 48 27.52 -18.94 16.83
N VAL A 49 27.81 -18.03 15.89
CA VAL A 49 28.81 -18.21 14.83
C VAL A 49 30.04 -17.33 15.08
N PRO A 50 31.16 -17.90 15.52
CA PRO A 50 32.39 -17.15 15.79
C PRO A 50 32.85 -16.34 14.57
N GLY A 51 33.23 -15.08 14.80
CA GLY A 51 33.74 -14.20 13.75
C GLY A 51 32.67 -13.53 12.87
N PHE A 52 31.43 -14.01 12.87
CA PHE A 52 30.35 -13.49 12.00
C PHE A 52 30.19 -11.97 12.08
N THR A 53 30.05 -11.45 13.31
CA THR A 53 29.81 -10.02 13.52
C THR A 53 31.02 -9.20 13.07
N GLN A 54 32.24 -9.70 13.31
CA GLN A 54 33.46 -9.00 12.95
C GLN A 54 33.63 -8.95 11.43
N SER A 55 33.47 -10.08 10.73
CA SER A 55 33.59 -10.13 9.27
C SER A 55 32.57 -9.22 8.58
N LEU A 56 31.34 -9.15 9.09
CA LEU A 56 30.30 -8.30 8.51
C LEU A 56 30.60 -6.81 8.69
N ILE A 57 31.08 -6.41 9.88
CA ILE A 57 31.42 -5.01 10.20
C ILE A 57 32.72 -4.54 9.52
N GLU A 58 33.65 -5.46 9.26
CA GLU A 58 34.86 -5.20 8.47
C GLU A 58 34.51 -4.97 6.99
N ALA A 59 33.66 -5.84 6.43
CA ALA A 59 33.22 -5.70 5.05
C ALA A 59 32.30 -4.48 4.84
N MET A 60 31.50 -4.11 5.85
CA MET A 60 30.47 -3.06 5.74
C MET A 60 30.54 -2.08 6.92
N PRO A 61 31.46 -1.11 6.89
CA PRO A 61 31.72 -0.28 8.06
C PRO A 61 30.56 0.60 8.53
N GLY A 62 29.66 1.02 7.63
CA GLY A 62 28.51 1.88 7.93
C GLY A 62 27.41 1.21 8.74
N LEU A 63 27.42 -0.13 8.85
CA LEU A 63 26.55 -0.86 9.80
C LEU A 63 26.72 -0.43 11.25
N ARG A 64 27.85 0.22 11.59
CA ARG A 64 28.07 0.81 12.93
C ARG A 64 27.10 1.94 13.25
N ASP A 65 26.59 2.63 12.23
CA ASP A 65 25.68 3.76 12.40
C ASP A 65 24.19 3.33 12.31
N HIS A 66 23.93 2.10 11.89
CA HIS A 66 22.59 1.55 11.79
C HIS A 66 21.88 1.50 13.15
N ARG A 67 20.67 2.08 13.16
CA ARG A 67 19.75 2.03 14.28
C ARG A 67 18.86 0.80 14.14
N CYS A 68 18.74 0.01 15.20
CA CYS A 68 17.78 -1.09 15.30
C CYS A 68 16.54 -0.60 16.09
N SER A 69 15.61 -1.50 16.43
CA SER A 69 14.48 -1.25 17.35
C SER A 69 14.82 -0.56 18.69
N ILE A 70 16.10 -0.55 19.08
CA ILE A 70 16.63 0.15 20.27
C ILE A 70 16.68 1.68 20.06
N GLY A 71 16.67 2.16 18.81
CA GLY A 71 16.58 3.59 18.45
C GLY A 71 17.91 4.37 18.48
N GLU A 72 18.96 3.82 19.08
CA GLU A 72 20.27 4.47 19.22
C GLU A 72 21.26 4.06 18.10
N PRO A 73 22.18 4.97 17.68
CA PRO A 73 23.29 4.61 16.79
C PRO A 73 24.09 3.43 17.34
N GLY A 74 24.51 2.50 16.48
CA GLY A 74 25.18 1.26 16.90
C GLY A 74 24.26 0.22 17.55
N GLY A 75 22.95 0.49 17.59
CA GLY A 75 21.95 -0.45 18.08
C GLY A 75 21.96 -1.77 17.32
N PHE A 76 22.22 -1.74 16.00
CA PHE A 76 22.31 -2.97 15.20
C PHE A 76 23.55 -3.80 15.53
N VAL A 77 24.74 -3.19 15.64
CA VAL A 77 25.97 -3.89 16.05
C VAL A 77 25.81 -4.51 17.45
N THR A 78 25.19 -3.79 18.37
CA THR A 78 24.88 -4.32 19.71
C THR A 78 23.98 -5.55 19.60
N ARG A 79 22.99 -5.53 18.70
CA ARG A 79 22.09 -6.65 18.45
C ARG A 79 22.81 -7.85 17.80
N LEU A 80 23.68 -7.62 16.83
CA LEU A 80 24.54 -8.66 16.23
C LEU A 80 25.37 -9.39 17.30
N ARG A 81 26.01 -8.65 18.20
CA ARG A 81 26.83 -9.22 19.28
C ARG A 81 26.01 -10.01 20.30
N ARG A 82 24.78 -9.57 20.59
CA ARG A 82 23.86 -10.28 21.49
C ARG A 82 23.22 -11.51 20.85
N GLY A 83 23.16 -11.55 19.52
CA GLY A 83 22.46 -12.56 18.74
C GLY A 83 21.21 -12.00 18.09
N THR A 84 21.17 -12.09 16.76
CA THR A 84 19.97 -11.89 15.94
C THR A 84 19.97 -12.85 14.76
N TYR A 85 18.80 -13.04 14.15
CA TYR A 85 18.58 -14.04 13.11
C TYR A 85 18.78 -13.49 11.69
N CYS A 86 19.08 -14.39 10.76
CA CYS A 86 19.55 -14.04 9.43
C CYS A 86 18.58 -13.16 8.64
N ALA A 87 17.25 -13.35 8.76
CA ALA A 87 16.27 -12.50 8.08
C ALA A 87 16.44 -11.01 8.44
N HIS A 88 16.57 -10.70 9.73
CA HIS A 88 16.80 -9.33 10.19
C HIS A 88 18.17 -8.79 9.77
N ILE A 89 19.18 -9.66 9.65
CA ILE A 89 20.51 -9.26 9.19
C ILE A 89 20.49 -8.93 7.70
N VAL A 90 19.82 -9.75 6.88
CA VAL A 90 19.67 -9.52 5.43
C VAL A 90 18.98 -8.18 5.16
N GLU A 91 17.96 -7.80 5.94
CA GLU A 91 17.30 -6.48 5.83
C GLU A 91 18.32 -5.34 6.00
N HIS A 92 19.09 -5.35 7.09
CA HIS A 92 20.07 -4.30 7.36
C HIS A 92 21.23 -4.28 6.36
N VAL A 93 21.67 -5.45 5.89
CA VAL A 93 22.71 -5.54 4.85
C VAL A 93 22.19 -4.99 3.52
N ALA A 94 20.93 -5.25 3.15
CA ALA A 94 20.33 -4.69 1.94
C ALA A 94 20.22 -3.14 2.00
N LEU A 95 19.90 -2.58 3.16
CA LEU A 95 19.90 -1.13 3.38
C LEU A 95 21.31 -0.53 3.30
N GLU A 96 22.29 -1.16 3.96
CA GLU A 96 23.68 -0.67 3.94
C GLU A 96 24.30 -0.75 2.54
N LEU A 97 24.07 -1.82 1.79
CA LEU A 97 24.56 -1.94 0.41
C LEU A 97 24.10 -0.77 -0.46
N GLN A 98 22.85 -0.31 -0.26
CA GLN A 98 22.33 0.89 -0.90
C GLN A 98 22.98 2.17 -0.34
N GLY A 99 23.16 2.26 0.98
CA GLY A 99 23.86 3.38 1.62
C GLY A 99 25.29 3.58 1.13
N MET A 100 26.04 2.49 0.89
CA MET A 100 27.43 2.50 0.39
C MET A 100 27.57 3.06 -1.04
N ILE A 101 26.48 3.11 -1.82
CA ILE A 101 26.44 3.77 -3.13
C ILE A 101 25.85 5.19 -3.06
N GLY A 102 25.55 5.68 -1.85
CA GLY A 102 25.02 7.02 -1.60
C GLY A 102 23.49 7.13 -1.64
N HIS A 103 22.75 6.02 -1.68
CA HIS A 103 21.30 6.09 -1.57
C HIS A 103 20.88 6.36 -0.12
N GLU A 104 20.11 7.42 0.07
CA GLU A 104 19.48 7.73 1.36
C GLU A 104 18.24 6.84 1.56
N VAL A 105 18.45 5.66 2.15
CA VAL A 105 17.38 4.72 2.53
C VAL A 105 17.54 4.28 3.97
N GLY A 106 16.42 4.11 4.68
CA GLY A 106 16.47 3.72 6.10
C GLY A 106 15.22 3.03 6.61
N TYR A 107 14.14 2.99 5.83
CA TYR A 107 12.95 2.24 6.21
C TYR A 107 13.15 0.75 5.94
N GLY A 108 13.05 -0.05 7.00
CA GLY A 108 13.12 -1.51 6.95
C GLY A 108 12.19 -2.18 7.96
N ARG A 109 11.68 -3.36 7.61
CA ARG A 109 10.88 -4.25 8.48
C ARG A 109 11.11 -5.72 8.14
N THR A 110 11.30 -6.54 9.16
CA THR A 110 11.27 -8.01 9.08
C THR A 110 10.03 -8.52 9.79
N ARG A 111 9.25 -9.38 9.13
CA ARG A 111 8.04 -10.00 9.67
C ARG A 111 8.09 -11.50 9.51
N GLY A 112 7.69 -12.25 10.54
CA GLY A 112 7.51 -13.69 10.42
C GLY A 112 6.40 -14.05 9.43
N GLY A 113 6.58 -15.19 8.76
CA GLY A 113 5.68 -15.77 7.78
C GLY A 113 4.53 -16.54 8.42
N ASP A 114 3.94 -17.46 7.65
CA ASP A 114 2.84 -18.31 8.12
C ASP A 114 3.38 -19.57 8.80
N ALA A 115 4.56 -20.05 8.37
CA ALA A 115 5.29 -21.11 9.05
C ALA A 115 6.55 -20.60 9.78
N VAL A 116 7.02 -21.39 10.75
CA VAL A 116 8.29 -21.16 11.45
C VAL A 116 9.44 -21.20 10.44
N GLY A 117 10.39 -20.27 10.55
CA GLY A 117 11.50 -20.15 9.60
C GLY A 117 11.15 -19.42 8.30
N GLU A 118 9.92 -18.98 8.11
CA GLU A 118 9.53 -18.10 7.00
C GLU A 118 9.53 -16.63 7.44
N TYR A 119 10.01 -15.74 6.57
CA TYR A 119 10.06 -14.31 6.84
C TYR A 119 9.79 -13.49 5.58
N THR A 120 9.09 -12.37 5.74
CA THR A 120 8.99 -11.30 4.74
C THR A 120 9.84 -10.12 5.21
N LEU A 121 10.80 -9.74 4.39
CA LEU A 121 11.64 -8.57 4.57
C LEU A 121 11.10 -7.46 3.68
N ILE A 122 11.08 -6.26 4.22
CA ILE A 122 10.65 -5.04 3.54
C ILE A 122 11.75 -4.02 3.75
N PHE A 123 12.22 -3.40 2.67
CA PHE A 123 13.15 -2.28 2.77
C PHE A 123 12.94 -1.29 1.63
N GLU A 124 13.17 -0.02 1.93
CA GLU A 124 13.09 1.06 0.95
C GLU A 124 14.17 0.94 -0.12
N HIS A 125 13.85 1.41 -1.33
CA HIS A 125 14.81 1.65 -2.39
C HIS A 125 14.58 3.01 -3.03
N ARG A 126 15.63 3.59 -3.61
CA ARG A 126 15.54 4.79 -4.47
C ARG A 126 15.46 4.45 -5.95
N HIS A 127 16.04 3.32 -6.33
CA HIS A 127 16.07 2.80 -7.70
C HIS A 127 15.67 1.33 -7.67
N GLU A 128 14.67 0.96 -8.46
CA GLU A 128 14.05 -0.38 -8.44
C GLU A 128 15.09 -1.49 -8.69
N ALA A 129 15.87 -1.37 -9.78
CA ALA A 129 16.92 -2.35 -10.10
C ALA A 129 17.98 -2.49 -8.99
N VAL A 130 18.37 -1.37 -8.35
CA VAL A 130 19.30 -1.38 -7.21
C VAL A 130 18.66 -2.09 -6.02
N GLY A 131 17.40 -1.80 -5.70
CA GLY A 131 16.70 -2.43 -4.59
C GLY A 131 16.56 -3.94 -4.75
N LEU A 132 16.18 -4.40 -5.93
CA LEU A 132 16.08 -5.83 -6.25
C LEU A 132 17.46 -6.52 -6.18
N ARG A 133 18.49 -5.89 -6.74
CA ARG A 133 19.82 -6.48 -6.74
C ARG A 133 20.48 -6.46 -5.36
N ALA A 134 20.24 -5.41 -4.57
CA ALA A 134 20.68 -5.32 -3.17
C ALA A 134 20.09 -6.43 -2.32
N ALA A 135 18.85 -6.88 -2.58
CA ALA A 135 18.23 -8.02 -1.92
C ALA A 135 19.06 -9.30 -2.11
N ALA A 136 19.38 -9.61 -3.37
CA ALA A 136 20.13 -10.81 -3.73
C ALA A 136 21.56 -10.77 -3.18
N LEU A 137 22.25 -9.64 -3.35
CA LEU A 137 23.60 -9.44 -2.84
C LEU A 137 23.65 -9.48 -1.31
N ALA A 138 22.65 -8.94 -0.62
CA ALA A 138 22.56 -9.02 0.84
C ALA A 138 22.42 -10.47 1.33
N LEU A 139 21.60 -11.27 0.65
CA LEU A 139 21.50 -12.71 0.96
C LEU A 139 22.85 -13.40 0.78
N GLU A 140 23.53 -13.18 -0.34
CA GLU A 140 24.84 -13.76 -0.62
C GLU A 140 25.89 -13.33 0.43
N THR A 141 25.92 -12.05 0.80
CA THR A 141 26.79 -11.52 1.85
C THR A 141 26.54 -12.19 3.19
N VAL A 142 25.27 -12.32 3.61
CA VAL A 142 24.91 -12.95 4.89
C VAL A 142 25.21 -14.44 4.89
N GLN A 143 24.92 -15.15 3.79
CA GLN A 143 25.31 -16.56 3.63
C GLN A 143 26.82 -16.72 3.71
N GLY A 144 27.60 -15.86 3.05
CA GLY A 144 29.06 -15.86 3.10
C GLY A 144 29.60 -15.58 4.51
N ALA A 145 28.96 -14.67 5.25
CA ALA A 145 29.33 -14.38 6.64
C ALA A 145 29.08 -15.59 7.55
N PHE A 146 27.93 -16.26 7.41
CA PHE A 146 27.64 -17.49 8.17
C PHE A 146 28.54 -18.66 7.78
N ALA A 147 28.98 -18.73 6.52
CA ALA A 147 29.95 -19.72 6.06
C ALA A 147 31.41 -19.43 6.47
N GLY A 148 31.68 -18.24 7.03
CA GLY A 148 33.04 -17.78 7.33
C GLY A 148 33.89 -17.47 6.08
N THR A 149 33.24 -17.19 4.95
CA THR A 149 33.90 -16.94 3.65
C THR A 149 33.74 -15.49 3.17
N LEU A 150 33.04 -14.63 3.93
CA LEU A 150 32.91 -13.21 3.58
C LEU A 150 34.23 -12.48 3.79
N THR A 151 34.73 -11.82 2.74
CA THR A 151 35.96 -11.02 2.76
C THR A 151 35.70 -9.55 2.48
N SER A 152 34.91 -9.23 1.46
CA SER A 152 34.55 -7.86 1.06
C SER A 152 33.19 -7.85 0.35
N VAL A 153 32.55 -6.68 0.31
CA VAL A 153 31.37 -6.40 -0.52
C VAL A 153 31.67 -5.47 -1.70
N ASP A 154 32.93 -5.17 -2.00
CA ASP A 154 33.32 -4.20 -3.04
C ASP A 154 32.73 -4.54 -4.42
N HIS A 155 32.68 -5.83 -4.77
CA HIS A 155 32.03 -6.30 -6.00
C HIS A 155 30.54 -5.96 -6.01
N ALA A 156 29.84 -6.23 -4.89
CA ALA A 156 28.42 -5.93 -4.74
C ALA A 156 28.17 -4.41 -4.88
N VAL A 157 28.98 -3.59 -4.22
CA VAL A 157 28.91 -2.13 -4.30
C VAL A 157 29.18 -1.63 -5.73
N GLY A 158 30.18 -2.19 -6.42
CA GLY A 158 30.48 -1.86 -7.81
C GLY A 158 29.33 -2.18 -8.77
N GLU A 159 28.69 -3.33 -8.58
CA GLU A 159 27.52 -3.74 -9.37
C GLU A 159 26.31 -2.80 -9.12
N LEU A 160 26.05 -2.46 -7.85
CA LEU A 160 24.95 -1.55 -7.51
C LEU A 160 25.19 -0.13 -8.04
N ARG A 161 26.44 0.36 -8.08
CA ARG A 161 26.78 1.65 -8.72
C ARG A 161 26.48 1.63 -10.21
N ALA A 162 26.86 0.57 -10.92
CA ALA A 162 26.56 0.43 -12.35
C ALA A 162 25.04 0.40 -12.61
N LEU A 163 24.25 -0.25 -11.75
CA LEU A 163 22.79 -0.23 -11.84
C LEU A 163 22.20 1.15 -11.55
N ALA A 164 22.76 1.90 -10.60
CA ALA A 164 22.30 3.25 -10.28
C ALA A 164 22.51 4.26 -11.43
N GLU A 165 23.43 3.98 -12.35
CA GLU A 165 23.66 4.77 -13.57
C GLU A 165 22.65 4.47 -14.69
N THR A 166 21.85 3.41 -14.55
CA THR A 166 20.81 3.07 -15.53
C THR A 166 19.61 4.00 -15.44
N GLN A 167 18.79 4.02 -16.49
CA GLN A 167 17.58 4.84 -16.49
C GLN A 167 16.61 4.33 -15.41
N PRO A 168 16.18 5.19 -14.46
CA PRO A 168 15.27 4.78 -13.42
C PRO A 168 13.90 4.45 -14.01
N THR A 169 13.20 3.49 -13.39
CA THR A 169 11.79 3.22 -13.70
C THR A 169 11.00 4.53 -13.54
N PRO A 170 10.25 4.99 -14.56
CA PRO A 170 9.42 6.18 -14.43
C PRO A 170 8.44 6.03 -13.26
N PRO A 171 8.12 7.11 -12.54
CA PRO A 171 7.07 7.08 -11.52
C PRO A 171 5.76 6.53 -12.09
N LEU A 172 5.01 5.80 -11.26
CA LEU A 172 3.68 5.37 -11.64
C LEU A 172 2.78 6.61 -11.73
N MET A 173 2.49 7.08 -12.93
CA MET A 173 1.62 8.25 -13.18
C MET A 173 0.37 7.80 -13.93
N GLN A 174 -0.47 7.05 -13.23
CA GLN A 174 -1.75 6.59 -13.75
C GLN A 174 -2.86 7.13 -12.87
N HIS A 175 -3.75 7.90 -13.51
CA HIS A 175 -4.96 8.44 -12.92
C HIS A 175 -6.16 7.64 -13.43
N ILE A 176 -7.01 7.21 -12.51
CA ILE A 176 -8.24 6.46 -12.78
C ILE A 176 -9.43 7.15 -12.09
N LEU A 177 -10.63 6.81 -12.51
CA LEU A 177 -11.87 7.27 -11.85
C LEU A 177 -12.08 6.56 -10.52
N CYS A 178 -11.97 5.22 -10.50
CA CYS A 178 -12.32 4.43 -9.33
C CYS A 178 -11.47 3.17 -9.17
N GLY A 179 -10.84 3.01 -8.01
CA GLY A 179 -10.26 1.76 -7.55
C GLY A 179 -11.25 0.99 -6.67
N ILE A 180 -11.58 -0.25 -7.05
CA ILE A 180 -12.48 -1.14 -6.32
C ILE A 180 -11.68 -2.27 -5.68
N THR A 181 -11.78 -2.45 -4.36
CA THR A 181 -11.14 -3.56 -3.65
C THR A 181 -12.10 -4.25 -2.67
N GLY A 182 -11.67 -5.39 -2.15
CA GLY A 182 -12.45 -6.27 -1.26
C GLY A 182 -12.30 -7.73 -1.63
N GLY A 183 -12.78 -8.64 -0.78
CA GLY A 183 -12.66 -10.10 -1.00
C GLY A 183 -13.56 -10.67 -2.09
N SER A 184 -14.67 -10.00 -2.37
CA SER A 184 -15.70 -10.45 -3.32
C SER A 184 -16.32 -9.29 -4.10
N TYR A 185 -17.06 -9.63 -5.16
CA TYR A 185 -17.96 -8.74 -5.90
C TYR A 185 -17.36 -7.53 -6.63
N ARG A 186 -16.03 -7.43 -6.73
CA ARG A 186 -15.36 -6.27 -7.38
C ARG A 186 -15.79 -6.08 -8.83
N THR A 187 -15.85 -7.18 -9.59
CA THR A 187 -16.20 -7.15 -11.02
C THR A 187 -17.68 -6.81 -11.20
N GLU A 188 -18.55 -7.36 -10.37
CA GLU A 188 -19.97 -7.05 -10.35
C GLU A 188 -20.22 -5.58 -9.98
N THR A 189 -19.46 -5.00 -9.05
CA THR A 189 -19.52 -3.56 -8.74
C THR A 189 -19.07 -2.72 -9.94
N ARG A 190 -17.98 -3.11 -10.62
CA ARG A 190 -17.55 -2.43 -11.85
C ARG A 190 -18.64 -2.47 -12.91
N ASP A 191 -19.24 -3.63 -13.15
CA ASP A 191 -20.27 -3.82 -14.17
C ASP A 191 -21.53 -2.99 -13.84
N GLU A 192 -21.91 -2.90 -12.56
CA GLU A 192 -22.99 -2.03 -12.11
C GLU A 192 -22.67 -0.55 -12.30
N MET A 193 -21.45 -0.11 -12.00
CA MET A 193 -21.00 1.25 -12.33
C MET A 193 -21.07 1.50 -13.84
N GLY A 194 -20.70 0.51 -14.66
CA GLY A 194 -20.84 0.56 -16.10
C GLY A 194 -22.29 0.72 -16.56
N ARG A 195 -23.22 -0.03 -15.96
CA ARG A 195 -24.67 0.08 -16.20
C ARG A 195 -25.22 1.46 -15.83
N LEU A 196 -24.64 2.11 -14.82
CA LEU A 196 -24.97 3.46 -14.37
C LEU A 196 -24.29 4.57 -15.20
N GLY A 197 -23.51 4.21 -16.24
CA GLY A 197 -22.91 5.16 -17.17
C GLY A 197 -21.40 5.37 -17.03
N PHE A 198 -20.72 4.65 -16.12
CA PHE A 198 -19.30 4.84 -15.79
C PHE A 198 -18.38 3.72 -16.36
N GLY A 199 -18.69 3.19 -17.54
CA GLY A 199 -18.11 1.92 -18.05
C GLY A 199 -16.99 2.00 -19.10
N GLY A 200 -16.28 3.12 -19.23
CA GLY A 200 -15.20 3.25 -20.22
C GLY A 200 -14.02 2.29 -19.96
N PRO A 201 -13.28 1.85 -21.01
CA PRO A 201 -12.26 0.79 -20.92
C PRO A 201 -10.98 1.13 -20.12
N GLY A 202 -10.93 2.24 -19.36
CA GLY A 202 -9.71 2.69 -18.68
C GLY A 202 -9.90 3.47 -17.38
N LEU A 203 -11.09 3.50 -16.78
CA LEU A 203 -11.35 4.39 -15.65
C LEU A 203 -11.66 3.67 -14.32
N ILE A 204 -12.14 2.42 -14.35
CA ILE A 204 -12.44 1.66 -13.13
C ILE A 204 -11.55 0.41 -13.04
N PHE A 205 -10.73 0.36 -12.00
CA PHE A 205 -9.81 -0.76 -11.75
C PHE A 205 -10.33 -1.62 -10.60
N ASP A 206 -10.39 -2.93 -10.83
CA ASP A 206 -10.59 -3.87 -9.72
C ASP A 206 -9.21 -4.25 -9.23
N VAL A 207 -8.95 -3.97 -7.97
CA VAL A 207 -7.66 -4.24 -7.35
C VAL A 207 -7.85 -5.36 -6.33
N SER A 208 -7.32 -6.54 -6.64
CA SER A 208 -7.40 -7.65 -5.72
C SER A 208 -6.50 -7.40 -4.50
N PRO A 209 -6.92 -7.76 -3.28
CA PRO A 209 -6.10 -7.63 -2.08
C PRO A 209 -4.75 -8.35 -2.18
N GLY A 210 -4.71 -9.53 -2.82
CA GLY A 210 -3.47 -10.25 -3.13
C GLY A 210 -2.51 -9.44 -4.01
N TYR A 211 -3.04 -8.76 -5.03
CA TYR A 211 -2.26 -7.86 -5.87
C TYR A 211 -1.71 -6.67 -5.09
N ILE A 212 -2.55 -6.00 -4.28
CA ILE A 212 -2.11 -4.89 -3.40
C ILE A 212 -0.97 -5.34 -2.50
N LEU A 213 -1.08 -6.54 -1.93
CA LEU A 213 -0.08 -7.07 -1.01
C LEU A 213 1.27 -7.36 -1.70
N GLN A 214 1.24 -7.91 -2.91
CA GLN A 214 2.46 -8.32 -3.63
C GLN A 214 3.16 -7.17 -4.35
N VAL A 215 2.40 -6.28 -5.00
CA VAL A 215 2.97 -5.28 -5.93
C VAL A 215 2.48 -3.85 -5.65
N GLY A 216 1.55 -3.66 -4.72
CA GLY A 216 0.94 -2.36 -4.42
C GLY A 216 -0.14 -1.96 -5.43
N LEU A 217 -0.57 -0.70 -5.37
CA LEU A 217 -1.56 -0.17 -6.29
C LEU A 217 -0.99 -0.01 -7.70
N PRO A 218 -1.76 -0.38 -8.76
CA PRO A 218 -1.34 -0.21 -10.15
C PRO A 218 -1.56 1.21 -10.69
N TYR A 219 -1.98 2.15 -9.83
CA TYR A 219 -2.19 3.56 -10.15
C TYR A 219 -1.70 4.44 -9.00
N SER A 220 -1.51 5.73 -9.26
CA SER A 220 -1.10 6.71 -8.26
C SER A 220 -2.21 7.69 -7.87
N ARG A 221 -3.26 7.80 -8.67
CA ARG A 221 -4.41 8.64 -8.37
C ARG A 221 -5.72 7.96 -8.75
N SER A 222 -6.69 8.02 -7.85
CA SER A 222 -8.08 7.62 -8.07
C SER A 222 -9.01 8.74 -7.60
N ASP A 223 -10.01 9.13 -8.39
CA ASP A 223 -10.94 10.20 -7.98
C ASP A 223 -11.80 9.75 -6.79
N ILE A 224 -12.24 8.50 -6.81
CA ILE A 224 -12.87 7.84 -5.66
C ILE A 224 -12.28 6.44 -5.45
N ALA A 225 -12.51 5.83 -4.30
CA ALA A 225 -12.24 4.40 -4.10
C ALA A 225 -13.43 3.70 -3.46
N ILE A 226 -13.60 2.41 -3.76
CA ILE A 226 -14.63 1.55 -3.18
C ILE A 226 -13.95 0.38 -2.47
N ILE A 227 -14.26 0.22 -1.19
CA ILE A 227 -13.88 -0.93 -0.38
C ILE A 227 -15.16 -1.73 -0.09
N LEU A 228 -15.27 -2.95 -0.62
CA LEU A 228 -16.50 -3.74 -0.53
C LEU A 228 -16.60 -4.52 0.78
N ASN A 229 -15.50 -5.11 1.24
CA ASN A 229 -15.39 -5.84 2.51
C ASN A 229 -13.91 -6.15 2.78
N SER A 230 -13.63 -6.77 3.92
CA SER A 230 -12.30 -7.27 4.29
C SER A 230 -12.29 -8.79 4.53
N ASP A 231 -13.22 -9.52 3.90
CA ASP A 231 -13.31 -10.98 3.99
C ASP A 231 -12.45 -11.62 2.90
N LEU A 232 -11.14 -11.67 3.15
CA LEU A 232 -10.13 -11.93 2.11
C LEU A 232 -9.86 -13.42 1.90
N THR A 233 -9.77 -13.85 0.65
CA THR A 233 -9.44 -15.24 0.27
C THR A 233 -8.17 -15.36 -0.57
N ASP A 234 -7.75 -14.29 -1.25
CA ASP A 234 -6.60 -14.29 -2.18
C ASP A 234 -5.28 -13.85 -1.53
N VAL A 235 -5.21 -13.87 -0.20
CA VAL A 235 -4.03 -13.52 0.60
C VAL A 235 -3.66 -14.64 1.57
N PRO A 236 -2.39 -14.73 2.03
CA PRO A 236 -1.98 -15.67 3.07
C PRO A 236 -2.78 -15.49 4.37
N ASP A 237 -2.90 -16.55 5.18
CA ASP A 237 -3.79 -16.56 6.35
C ASP A 237 -3.45 -15.46 7.35
N ARG A 238 -2.16 -15.13 7.49
CA ARG A 238 -1.74 -14.04 8.37
C ARG A 238 -2.30 -12.67 7.99
N PHE A 239 -2.75 -12.47 6.76
CA PHE A 239 -3.37 -11.21 6.30
C PHE A 239 -4.90 -11.25 6.31
N ARG A 240 -5.51 -12.43 6.54
CA ARG A 240 -6.97 -12.58 6.68
C ARG A 240 -7.49 -12.17 8.05
N VAL A 241 -6.59 -12.00 9.03
CA VAL A 241 -6.94 -11.47 10.35
C VAL A 241 -7.50 -10.05 10.22
N ARG A 242 -8.68 -9.81 10.79
CA ARG A 242 -9.49 -8.59 10.60
C ARG A 242 -8.69 -7.28 10.52
N ARG A 243 -7.84 -6.99 11.51
CA ARG A 243 -7.04 -5.75 11.54
C ARG A 243 -6.09 -5.61 10.34
N ARG A 244 -5.48 -6.70 9.88
CA ARG A 244 -4.56 -6.70 8.73
C ARG A 244 -5.33 -6.66 7.42
N ALA A 245 -6.46 -7.36 7.36
CA ALA A 245 -7.36 -7.33 6.22
C ALA A 245 -7.93 -5.92 6.00
N ASP A 246 -8.44 -5.28 7.06
CA ASP A 246 -8.94 -3.90 7.06
C ASP A 246 -7.84 -2.93 6.59
N ARG A 247 -6.62 -3.04 7.15
CA ARG A 247 -5.48 -2.23 6.71
C ARG A 247 -5.14 -2.46 5.23
N LEU A 248 -5.19 -3.70 4.74
CA LEU A 248 -4.82 -4.05 3.38
C LEU A 248 -5.78 -3.47 2.35
N VAL A 249 -7.09 -3.59 2.59
CA VAL A 249 -8.08 -2.99 1.68
C VAL A 249 -8.05 -1.46 1.75
N SER A 250 -7.72 -0.87 2.89
CA SER A 250 -7.61 0.59 3.04
C SER A 250 -6.45 1.23 2.28
N VAL A 251 -5.50 0.45 1.73
CA VAL A 251 -4.40 1.01 0.91
C VAL A 251 -4.93 1.82 -0.28
N VAL A 252 -6.10 1.48 -0.84
CA VAL A 252 -6.69 2.25 -1.95
C VAL A 252 -6.95 3.72 -1.60
N ALA A 253 -7.16 4.04 -0.31
CA ALA A 253 -7.33 5.42 0.15
C ALA A 253 -6.04 6.24 -0.01
N ASP A 254 -4.86 5.62 -0.01
CA ASP A 254 -3.60 6.33 -0.19
C ASP A 254 -3.44 6.94 -1.60
N ALA A 255 -4.23 6.48 -2.57
CA ALA A 255 -4.28 7.02 -3.93
C ALA A 255 -5.46 7.98 -4.16
N VAL A 256 -6.30 8.22 -3.16
CA VAL A 256 -7.42 9.16 -3.23
C VAL A 256 -6.95 10.51 -2.69
N PRO A 257 -7.11 11.62 -3.44
CA PRO A 257 -6.71 12.95 -2.97
C PRO A 257 -7.41 13.37 -1.67
N GLU A 258 -6.76 14.27 -0.93
CA GLU A 258 -7.37 14.84 0.29
C GLU A 258 -8.69 15.54 -0.06
N GLY A 259 -9.71 15.31 0.78
CA GLY A 259 -11.06 15.81 0.54
C GLY A 259 -11.87 14.99 -0.48
N GLU A 260 -11.28 14.02 -1.19
CA GLU A 260 -12.05 13.12 -2.06
C GLU A 260 -12.65 11.94 -1.29
N ILE A 261 -13.54 11.17 -1.94
CA ILE A 261 -14.41 10.21 -1.25
C ILE A 261 -13.90 8.77 -1.37
N VAL A 262 -13.83 8.11 -0.20
CA VAL A 262 -13.72 6.65 -0.10
C VAL A 262 -15.06 6.08 0.35
N ILE A 263 -15.58 5.15 -0.45
CA ILE A 263 -16.82 4.41 -0.19
C ILE A 263 -16.45 3.11 0.54
N CYS A 264 -17.02 2.86 1.71
CA CYS A 264 -16.74 1.66 2.48
C CYS A 264 -18.01 1.12 3.20
N PRO A 265 -17.98 -0.09 3.77
CA PRO A 265 -19.17 -0.64 4.39
C PRO A 265 -19.50 0.08 5.70
N ALA A 266 -20.79 0.20 6.02
CA ALA A 266 -21.24 0.62 7.34
C ALA A 266 -20.64 -0.30 8.42
N LYS A 267 -20.43 0.23 9.62
CA LYS A 267 -19.85 -0.47 10.79
C LYS A 267 -18.39 -0.96 10.61
N SER A 268 -17.75 -0.71 9.48
CA SER A 268 -16.32 -1.01 9.27
C SER A 268 -15.42 0.11 9.77
N TRP A 269 -15.44 0.34 11.09
CA TRP A 269 -14.84 1.51 11.74
C TRP A 269 -13.34 1.70 11.43
N GLU A 270 -12.55 0.64 11.45
CA GLU A 270 -11.10 0.72 11.16
C GLU A 270 -10.86 1.21 9.72
N ILE A 271 -11.69 0.77 8.76
CA ILE A 271 -11.60 1.19 7.36
C ILE A 271 -12.01 2.67 7.23
N GLN A 272 -13.13 3.04 7.86
CA GLN A 272 -13.61 4.42 7.88
C GLN A 272 -12.57 5.37 8.52
N ASP A 273 -11.97 4.98 9.64
CA ASP A 273 -10.95 5.76 10.34
C ASP A 273 -9.67 5.87 9.51
N THR A 274 -9.20 4.77 8.89
CA THR A 274 -8.01 4.80 8.02
C THR A 274 -8.21 5.73 6.82
N ALA A 275 -9.38 5.71 6.19
CA ALA A 275 -9.68 6.61 5.08
C ALA A 275 -9.64 8.10 5.51
N ARG A 276 -10.18 8.42 6.70
CA ARG A 276 -10.14 9.79 7.24
C ARG A 276 -8.72 10.22 7.65
N ASP A 277 -7.95 9.31 8.23
CA ASP A 277 -6.54 9.55 8.57
C ASP A 277 -5.69 9.80 7.32
N ALA A 278 -6.10 9.24 6.17
CA ALA A 278 -5.52 9.55 4.86
C ALA A 278 -6.00 10.89 4.26
N GLY A 279 -6.88 11.62 4.95
CA GLY A 279 -7.44 12.90 4.50
C GLY A 279 -8.71 12.78 3.65
N CYS A 280 -9.24 11.58 3.45
CA CYS A 280 -10.43 11.37 2.62
C CYS A 280 -11.74 11.64 3.38
N ARG A 281 -12.75 12.10 2.65
CA ARG A 281 -14.15 12.02 3.09
C ARG A 281 -14.63 10.58 2.96
N VAL A 282 -15.58 10.17 3.80
CA VAL A 282 -16.14 8.82 3.79
C VAL A 282 -17.58 8.86 3.33
N ALA A 283 -17.96 7.95 2.44
CA ALA A 283 -19.35 7.58 2.21
C ALA A 283 -19.52 6.10 2.53
N ILE A 284 -20.70 5.70 3.00
CA ILE A 284 -20.91 4.34 3.51
C ILE A 284 -22.07 3.63 2.84
N PHE A 285 -22.01 2.32 2.76
CA PHE A 285 -23.14 1.51 2.29
C PHE A 285 -23.49 0.36 3.23
N ALA A 286 -24.76 -0.03 3.25
CA ALA A 286 -25.29 -1.21 3.92
C ALA A 286 -26.26 -1.96 2.98
N THR A 287 -26.35 -3.27 3.11
CA THR A 287 -27.27 -4.12 2.35
C THR A 287 -28.63 -4.30 3.00
N ASP A 288 -28.80 -3.72 4.19
CA ASP A 288 -30.02 -3.59 4.95
C ASP A 288 -30.23 -2.11 5.32
N ASP A 289 -31.19 -1.82 6.20
CA ASP A 289 -31.46 -0.50 6.74
C ASP A 289 -30.70 -0.21 8.05
N ASP A 290 -29.73 -1.06 8.43
CA ASP A 290 -29.00 -0.97 9.68
C ASP A 290 -27.73 -0.13 9.55
N VAL A 291 -27.95 1.18 9.41
CA VAL A 291 -26.91 2.23 9.47
C VAL A 291 -26.99 2.95 10.81
N THR A 292 -25.92 2.88 11.60
CA THR A 292 -25.93 3.40 12.98
C THR A 292 -25.84 4.93 13.03
N SER A 293 -26.22 5.55 14.15
CA SER A 293 -25.99 6.99 14.34
C SER A 293 -24.51 7.38 14.36
N LYS A 294 -23.60 6.43 14.68
CA LYS A 294 -22.15 6.66 14.62
C LYS A 294 -21.69 6.73 13.16
N ASP A 295 -22.17 5.82 12.33
CA ASP A 295 -21.94 5.79 10.88
C ASP A 295 -22.38 7.12 10.23
N LYS A 296 -23.61 7.57 10.50
CA LYS A 296 -24.16 8.82 9.93
C LYS A 296 -23.41 10.08 10.35
N LYS A 297 -22.72 10.07 11.50
CA LYS A 297 -21.93 11.23 11.96
C LYS A 297 -20.65 11.44 11.18
N VAL A 298 -20.07 10.36 10.65
CA VAL A 298 -18.77 10.39 9.95
C VAL A 298 -18.94 10.35 8.44
N ALA A 299 -20.04 9.78 7.95
CA ALA A 299 -20.30 9.64 6.53
C ALA A 299 -20.90 10.91 5.91
N ARG A 300 -20.35 11.33 4.79
CA ARG A 300 -20.85 12.43 3.95
C ARG A 300 -22.18 12.07 3.26
N ALA A 301 -22.35 10.78 2.96
CA ALA A 301 -23.57 10.17 2.44
C ALA A 301 -23.62 8.69 2.86
N SER A 302 -24.82 8.13 2.99
CA SER A 302 -25.03 6.71 3.28
C SER A 302 -26.05 6.09 2.33
N ALA A 303 -25.71 4.96 1.73
CA ALA A 303 -26.64 4.15 0.94
C ALA A 303 -27.09 2.92 1.71
N MET A 304 -28.38 2.60 1.67
CA MET A 304 -28.96 1.48 2.41
C MET A 304 -30.11 0.84 1.62
N VAL A 305 -30.49 -0.38 1.97
CA VAL A 305 -31.59 -1.09 1.29
C VAL A 305 -32.81 -1.11 2.18
N GLN A 306 -33.91 -0.53 1.69
CA GLN A 306 -35.22 -0.60 2.32
C GLN A 306 -36.18 -1.40 1.45
N GLY A 307 -36.46 -2.64 1.87
CA GLY A 307 -37.19 -3.61 1.06
C GLY A 307 -36.41 -3.98 -0.20
N ARG A 308 -36.81 -3.44 -1.36
CA ARG A 308 -36.09 -3.60 -2.65
C ARG A 308 -35.56 -2.29 -3.21
N ARG A 309 -35.59 -1.21 -2.45
CA ARG A 309 -35.19 0.14 -2.89
C ARG A 309 -33.81 0.47 -2.32
N ILE A 310 -32.96 1.05 -3.14
CA ILE A 310 -31.72 1.68 -2.69
C ILE A 310 -32.07 3.11 -2.30
N ILE A 311 -31.85 3.42 -1.02
CA ILE A 311 -32.06 4.75 -0.45
C ILE A 311 -30.71 5.36 -0.16
N ILE A 312 -30.47 6.58 -0.64
CA ILE A 312 -29.29 7.38 -0.30
C ILE A 312 -29.73 8.51 0.62
N GLU A 313 -29.08 8.62 1.77
CA GLU A 313 -29.22 9.75 2.67
C GLU A 313 -27.97 10.63 2.60
N GLU A 314 -28.18 11.94 2.47
CA GLU A 314 -27.14 12.96 2.46
C GLU A 314 -27.61 14.12 3.35
N PHE A 315 -26.95 14.32 4.50
CA PHE A 315 -27.44 15.23 5.54
C PHE A 315 -28.93 14.96 5.88
N ASP A 316 -29.80 15.97 5.72
CA ASP A 316 -31.24 15.88 5.99
C ASP A 316 -32.06 15.47 4.75
N LYS A 317 -31.40 15.11 3.64
CA LYS A 317 -32.06 14.71 2.39
C LYS A 317 -32.02 13.19 2.22
N SER A 318 -33.11 12.64 1.70
CA SER A 318 -33.24 11.23 1.35
C SER A 318 -33.69 11.08 -0.10
N PHE A 319 -32.99 10.24 -0.85
CA PHE A 319 -33.19 10.02 -2.28
C PHE A 319 -33.46 8.54 -2.53
N GLN A 320 -34.51 8.24 -3.30
CA GLN A 320 -34.70 6.89 -3.84
C GLN A 320 -33.81 6.75 -5.09
N ALA A 321 -32.65 6.13 -4.92
CA ALA A 321 -31.62 6.07 -5.97
C ALA A 321 -31.80 4.91 -6.95
N GLY A 322 -32.66 3.94 -6.65
CA GLY A 322 -32.95 2.83 -7.55
C GLY A 322 -33.63 1.64 -6.89
N TRP A 323 -33.68 0.54 -7.64
CA TRP A 323 -34.24 -0.73 -7.20
C TRP A 323 -33.20 -1.84 -7.32
N ILE A 324 -33.19 -2.74 -6.35
CA ILE A 324 -32.39 -3.97 -6.41
C ILE A 324 -32.95 -4.88 -7.49
N HIS A 325 -32.06 -5.42 -8.32
CA HIS A 325 -32.36 -6.44 -9.32
C HIS A 325 -31.56 -7.71 -9.08
N ASP A 326 -32.01 -8.81 -9.67
CA ASP A 326 -31.48 -10.15 -9.36
C ASP A 326 -30.23 -10.53 -10.19
N LYS A 327 -29.75 -9.63 -11.06
CA LYS A 327 -28.59 -9.86 -11.94
C LYS A 327 -27.22 -9.66 -11.28
N ALA A 328 -27.17 -9.05 -10.10
CA ALA A 328 -25.93 -8.73 -9.40
C ALA A 328 -26.12 -8.83 -7.88
N PRO A 329 -25.06 -9.02 -7.09
CA PRO A 329 -25.11 -8.96 -5.63
C PRO A 329 -25.63 -7.62 -5.11
N VAL A 330 -26.27 -7.63 -3.94
CA VAL A 330 -26.82 -6.40 -3.32
C VAL A 330 -25.69 -5.44 -2.95
N ASP A 331 -24.59 -5.92 -2.37
CA ASP A 331 -23.42 -5.11 -2.02
C ASP A 331 -22.89 -4.32 -3.23
N ALA A 332 -22.76 -5.02 -4.37
CA ALA A 332 -22.27 -4.43 -5.60
C ALA A 332 -23.19 -3.32 -6.13
N GLN A 333 -24.50 -3.57 -6.13
CA GLN A 333 -25.49 -2.60 -6.58
C GLN A 333 -25.53 -1.35 -5.69
N VAL A 334 -25.52 -1.52 -4.36
CA VAL A 334 -25.60 -0.40 -3.42
C VAL A 334 -24.31 0.44 -3.47
N ALA A 335 -23.14 -0.21 -3.47
CA ALA A 335 -21.85 0.47 -3.56
C ALA A 335 -21.70 1.23 -4.89
N ALA A 336 -22.06 0.60 -6.02
CA ALA A 336 -22.03 1.25 -7.34
C ALA A 336 -23.01 2.43 -7.44
N THR A 337 -24.21 2.30 -6.86
CA THR A 337 -25.21 3.38 -6.85
C THR A 337 -24.73 4.57 -6.01
N LEU A 338 -24.10 4.31 -4.85
CA LEU A 338 -23.50 5.36 -4.04
C LEU A 338 -22.31 6.02 -4.73
N ALA A 339 -21.50 5.26 -5.46
CA ALA A 339 -20.40 5.79 -6.27
C ALA A 339 -20.90 6.70 -7.38
N ALA A 340 -21.94 6.28 -8.12
CA ALA A 340 -22.57 7.10 -9.14
C ALA A 340 -23.17 8.40 -8.56
N PHE A 341 -23.85 8.32 -7.42
CA PHE A 341 -24.36 9.49 -6.71
C PHE A 341 -23.22 10.43 -6.31
N THR A 342 -22.15 9.88 -5.74
CA THR A 342 -20.97 10.64 -5.31
C THR A 342 -20.31 11.38 -6.47
N LEU A 343 -20.10 10.70 -7.59
CA LEU A 343 -19.45 11.28 -8.77
C LEU A 343 -20.29 12.36 -9.45
N ASN A 344 -21.62 12.29 -9.38
CA ASN A 344 -22.51 13.26 -10.03
C ASN A 344 -22.90 14.44 -9.13
N GLU A 345 -23.06 14.21 -7.82
CA GLU A 345 -23.73 15.15 -6.92
C GLU A 345 -22.81 15.72 -5.82
N LEU A 346 -21.64 15.10 -5.56
CA LEU A 346 -20.75 15.48 -4.45
C LEU A 346 -19.46 16.20 -4.87
N GLU A 347 -19.42 16.80 -6.06
CA GLU A 347 -18.31 17.64 -6.51
C GLU A 347 -17.96 18.72 -5.46
N PRO A 348 -16.67 19.08 -5.32
CA PRO A 348 -16.24 20.06 -4.34
C PRO A 348 -16.92 21.42 -4.59
N ALA A 349 -17.33 22.06 -3.49
CA ALA A 349 -18.04 23.34 -3.46
C ALA A 349 -17.26 24.55 -4.04
N GLU A 350 -16.11 24.34 -4.68
CA GLU A 350 -15.29 25.42 -5.25
C GLU A 350 -15.71 25.82 -6.68
N ALA A 351 -16.45 24.96 -7.41
CA ALA A 351 -16.89 25.26 -8.78
C ALA A 351 -18.09 26.24 -8.86
N SER A 352 -18.78 26.53 -7.75
CA SER A 352 -19.88 27.51 -7.74
C SER A 352 -19.42 28.97 -7.64
N SER A 353 -18.13 29.20 -7.39
CA SER A 353 -17.56 30.57 -7.27
C SER A 353 -17.09 31.14 -8.61
N SER A 354 -16.76 30.29 -9.58
CA SER A 354 -16.28 30.67 -10.91
C SER A 354 -17.43 31.08 -11.85
N SER A 355 -18.62 30.48 -11.70
CA SER A 355 -19.81 30.90 -12.46
C SER A 355 -20.36 32.27 -12.03
N GLU A 356 -20.24 32.63 -10.74
CA GLU A 356 -20.63 33.96 -10.27
C GLU A 356 -19.62 35.04 -10.67
N PHE A 357 -18.32 34.72 -10.73
CA PHE A 357 -17.29 35.67 -11.18
C PHE A 357 -17.40 35.98 -12.69
N GLU A 358 -17.71 34.99 -13.53
CA GLU A 358 -17.92 35.20 -14.98
C GLU A 358 -19.26 35.90 -15.29
N GLN A 359 -20.31 35.65 -14.50
CA GLN A 359 -21.58 36.38 -14.62
C GLN A 359 -21.46 37.84 -14.13
N ASN A 360 -20.59 38.13 -13.17
CA ASN A 360 -20.35 39.51 -12.74
C ASN A 360 -19.48 40.30 -13.73
N GLN A 361 -18.46 39.68 -14.34
CA GLN A 361 -17.64 40.37 -15.37
C GLN A 361 -18.41 40.65 -16.67
N SER A 362 -19.34 39.78 -17.06
CA SER A 362 -20.19 39.98 -18.24
C SER A 362 -21.22 41.10 -18.02
N ARG A 363 -21.74 41.28 -16.80
CA ARG A 363 -22.60 42.43 -16.43
C ARG A 363 -21.84 43.76 -16.42
N VAL A 364 -20.60 43.78 -15.94
CA VAL A 364 -19.75 44.99 -15.95
C VAL A 364 -19.39 45.41 -17.39
N ARG A 365 -19.04 44.47 -18.26
CA ARG A 365 -18.73 44.76 -19.68
C ARG A 365 -19.94 45.18 -20.52
N ALA A 366 -21.16 44.76 -20.14
CA ALA A 366 -22.39 45.20 -20.81
C ALA A 366 -22.78 46.64 -20.40
N GLY A 367 -22.48 47.06 -19.17
CA GLY A 367 -22.73 48.43 -18.70
C GLY A 367 -21.83 49.49 -19.35
N GLU A 368 -20.58 49.15 -19.65
CA GLU A 368 -19.62 50.09 -20.27
C GLU A 368 -19.86 50.36 -21.76
N ARG A 369 -20.61 49.49 -22.47
CA ARG A 369 -20.95 49.70 -23.89
C ARG A 369 -22.21 50.53 -24.13
N ALA A 370 -22.98 50.85 -23.08
CA ALA A 370 -24.20 51.66 -23.18
C ALA A 370 -23.97 53.15 -22.90
N GLY A 371 -22.72 53.58 -22.62
CA GLY A 371 -22.40 54.93 -22.15
C GLY A 371 -21.60 55.83 -23.12
N VAL A 372 -21.63 55.57 -24.43
CA VAL A 372 -21.03 56.48 -25.43
C VAL A 372 -21.98 56.62 -26.62
N ALA A 373 -23.02 57.42 -26.44
CA ALA A 373 -23.78 58.04 -27.51
C ALA A 373 -24.47 59.28 -26.93
N ASP A 374 -23.74 60.39 -26.89
CA ASP A 374 -24.22 61.75 -27.18
C ASP A 374 -23.04 62.67 -27.50
#